data_AF-A0A0M5J0G1-F1
#
_entry.id   AF-A0A0M5J0G1-F1
#
_cell.length_a   1.000
_cell.length_b   1.000
_cell.length_c   1.000
_cell.angle_alpha   90.00
_cell.angle_beta   90.00
_cell.angle_gamma   90.00
#
_symmetry.space_group_name_H-M   'P 1'
#
loop_
_entity.id
_entity.type
_entity.pdbx_description
1 polymer ?
#
loop_
_entity_poly.entity_id
_entity_poly.type
_entity_poly.pdbx_seq_one_letter_code
_entity_poly.pdbx_strand_id
1 'polypeptide(L)'
;CSYRARVIQAHHMDIQEYDQVGYNFMIGGDGCVYVGRGWDFIGAHTFKYNSNSIGIGFIGNFNKISPTPAQLKACQLLMAEGVRLKKLTEDYKIYGHRQLIATESPGDKLYNIIKTWPHF
;
A
#
# COMPACT_ATOMS: atom_id res chain seq x y z
N CYS A 1 -8.74 2.66 -12.99
CA CYS A 1 -9.02 2.82 -11.55
C CYS A 1 -8.77 4.24 -10.99
N SER A 2 -8.47 5.25 -11.82
CA SER A 2 -8.20 6.64 -11.37
C SER A 2 -9.33 7.30 -10.58
N TYR A 3 -10.59 7.05 -10.96
CA TYR A 3 -11.75 7.52 -10.18
C TYR A 3 -11.74 6.99 -8.74
N ARG A 4 -11.47 5.70 -8.54
CA ARG A 4 -11.44 5.10 -7.19
C ARG A 4 -10.30 5.64 -6.34
N ALA A 5 -9.13 5.88 -6.93
CA ALA A 5 -8.02 6.53 -6.25
C ALA A 5 -8.40 7.94 -5.74
N ARG A 6 -9.09 8.74 -6.58
CA ARG A 6 -9.61 10.06 -6.17
C ARG A 6 -10.67 9.99 -5.09
N VAL A 7 -11.57 9.00 -5.13
CA VAL A 7 -12.57 8.80 -4.08
C VAL A 7 -11.91 8.47 -2.73
N ILE A 8 -10.87 7.63 -2.72
CA ILE A 8 -10.11 7.33 -1.50
C ILE A 8 -9.41 8.60 -0.98
N GLN A 9 -8.80 9.38 -1.87
CA GLN A 9 -8.18 10.66 -1.50
C GLN A 9 -9.18 11.63 -0.89
N ALA A 10 -10.32 11.87 -1.56
CA ALA A 10 -11.37 12.74 -1.07
C ALA A 10 -11.89 12.29 0.30
N HIS A 11 -12.10 10.99 0.51
CA HIS A 11 -12.51 10.48 1.81
C HIS A 11 -11.47 10.78 2.91
N HIS A 12 -10.18 10.57 2.65
CA HIS A 12 -9.12 10.87 3.62
C HIS A 12 -9.03 12.37 3.93
N MET A 13 -9.22 13.23 2.93
CA MET A 13 -9.10 14.68 3.13
C MET A 13 -10.35 15.29 3.75
N ASP A 14 -11.52 14.98 3.20
CA ASP A 14 -12.77 15.65 3.55
C ASP A 14 -13.41 15.07 4.82
N ILE A 15 -13.15 13.80 5.14
CA ILE A 15 -13.79 13.09 6.27
C ILE A 15 -12.80 12.79 7.40
N GLN A 16 -11.55 12.44 7.06
CA GLN A 16 -10.52 12.11 8.06
C GLN A 16 -9.56 13.27 8.34
N GLU A 17 -9.78 14.42 7.71
CA GLU A 17 -9.02 15.67 7.89
C GLU A 17 -7.52 15.52 7.61
N TYR A 18 -7.15 14.59 6.73
CA TYR A 18 -5.77 14.47 6.27
C TYR A 18 -5.46 15.56 5.23
N ASP A 19 -4.23 16.04 5.22
CA ASP A 19 -3.72 16.97 4.20
C ASP A 19 -3.67 16.32 2.79
N GLN A 20 -3.58 15.00 2.73
CA GLN A 20 -3.56 14.21 1.50
C GLN A 20 -3.97 12.76 1.78
N VAL A 21 -4.16 11.95 0.73
CA VAL A 21 -4.36 10.50 0.86
C VAL A 21 -3.29 9.86 1.78
N GLY A 22 -3.71 9.01 2.73
CA GLY A 22 -2.79 8.45 3.73
C GLY A 22 -1.73 7.48 3.17
N TYR A 23 -1.95 6.88 2.01
CA TYR A 23 -1.00 5.95 1.40
C TYR A 23 0.07 6.68 0.56
N ASN A 24 1.29 6.14 0.56
CA ASN A 24 2.34 6.58 -0.35
C ASN A 24 2.02 6.18 -1.79
N PHE A 25 1.54 4.96 -1.98
CA PHE A 25 1.12 4.42 -3.27
C PHE A 25 -0.18 3.63 -3.13
N MET A 26 -0.96 3.61 -4.21
CA MET A 26 -2.13 2.74 -4.32
C MET A 26 -2.05 1.89 -5.58
N ILE A 27 -2.53 0.65 -5.54
CA ILE A 27 -2.48 -0.27 -6.69
C ILE A 27 -3.90 -0.61 -7.13
N GLY A 28 -4.27 -0.15 -8.32
CA GLY A 28 -5.59 -0.41 -8.89
C GLY A 28 -5.74 -1.83 -9.42
N GLY A 29 -6.98 -2.31 -9.49
CA GLY A 29 -7.31 -3.60 -10.11
C GLY A 29 -6.87 -3.73 -11.57
N ASP A 30 -6.64 -2.59 -12.24
CA ASP A 30 -6.05 -2.45 -13.57
C ASP A 30 -4.52 -2.66 -13.62
N GLY A 31 -3.88 -2.95 -12.49
CA GLY A 31 -2.43 -3.15 -12.41
C GLY A 31 -1.62 -1.84 -12.46
N CYS A 32 -2.27 -0.69 -12.43
CA CYS A 32 -1.59 0.61 -12.38
C CYS A 32 -1.24 0.99 -10.94
N VAL A 33 -0.05 1.58 -10.76
CA VAL A 33 0.34 2.25 -9.52
C VAL A 33 -0.09 3.71 -9.59
N TYR A 34 -0.84 4.14 -8.58
CA TYR A 34 -1.31 5.50 -8.38
C TYR A 34 -0.46 6.13 -7.27
N VAL A 35 0.18 7.26 -7.58
CA VAL A 35 1.01 7.99 -6.62
C VAL A 35 0.10 8.73 -5.64
N GLY A 36 0.26 8.44 -4.34
CA GLY A 36 -0.34 9.20 -3.26
C GLY A 36 0.67 10.20 -2.72
N ARG A 37 1.22 9.95 -1.53
CA ARG A 37 2.32 10.77 -0.98
C ARG A 37 3.68 10.51 -1.61
N GLY A 38 3.82 9.45 -2.41
CA GLY A 38 5.06 9.11 -3.09
C GLY A 38 6.16 8.68 -2.13
N TRP A 39 7.42 8.78 -2.57
CA TRP A 39 8.57 8.28 -1.83
C TRP A 39 9.09 9.22 -0.75
N ASP A 40 8.91 10.52 -0.93
CA ASP A 40 9.63 11.56 -0.18
C ASP A 40 8.84 12.13 1.01
N PHE A 41 7.55 11.79 1.11
CA PHE A 41 6.65 12.32 2.13
C PHE A 41 6.13 11.23 3.06
N ILE A 42 5.99 11.60 4.34
CA ILE A 42 5.50 10.72 5.39
C ILE A 42 4.02 10.37 5.16
N GLY A 43 3.70 9.08 5.29
CA GLY A 43 2.37 8.51 5.21
C GLY A 43 1.43 8.90 6.35
N ALA A 44 0.14 8.59 6.20
CA ALA A 44 -0.85 8.58 7.27
C ALA A 44 -1.64 7.26 7.25
N HIS A 45 -0.93 6.14 7.03
CA HIS A 45 -1.55 4.83 6.80
C HIS A 45 -1.48 3.88 8.00
N THR A 46 -0.45 3.99 8.85
CA THR A 46 -0.22 3.08 9.98
C THR A 46 0.39 3.83 11.16
N PHE A 47 -0.42 4.02 12.21
CA PHE A 47 -0.02 4.73 13.42
C PHE A 47 1.30 4.16 14.01
N LYS A 48 2.22 5.06 14.40
CA LYS A 48 3.61 4.78 14.84
C LYS A 48 4.60 4.28 13.78
N TYR A 49 4.16 3.90 12.58
CA TYR A 49 5.04 3.38 11.53
C TYR A 49 5.16 4.29 10.31
N ASN A 50 4.30 5.31 10.20
CA ASN A 50 4.27 6.26 9.09
C ASN A 50 5.63 6.89 8.71
N SER A 51 6.48 7.23 9.68
CA SER A 51 7.75 7.92 9.43
C SER A 51 8.86 7.00 8.91
N ASN A 52 8.71 5.69 9.10
CA ASN A 52 9.77 4.70 8.85
C ASN A 52 9.32 3.62 7.85
N SER A 53 8.25 3.86 7.09
CA SER A 53 7.72 2.90 6.14
C SER A 53 7.04 3.58 4.94
N ILE A 54 6.86 2.79 3.88
CA ILE A 54 6.10 3.18 2.69
C ILE A 54 4.78 2.40 2.70
N GLY A 55 3.66 3.11 2.78
CA GLY A 55 2.33 2.53 2.75
C GLY A 55 1.84 2.28 1.33
N ILE A 56 1.59 1.01 0.98
CA ILE A 56 1.05 0.60 -0.31
C ILE A 56 -0.37 0.04 -0.12
N GLY A 57 -1.38 0.77 -0.60
CA GLY A 57 -2.79 0.38 -0.50
C GLY A 57 -3.29 -0.31 -1.78
N PHE A 58 -3.77 -1.55 -1.68
CA PHE A 58 -4.44 -2.19 -2.83
C PHE A 58 -5.89 -1.71 -2.90
N ILE A 59 -6.32 -1.18 -4.05
CA ILE A 59 -7.71 -0.73 -4.25
C ILE A 59 -8.60 -1.96 -4.42
N GLY A 60 -9.33 -2.32 -3.36
CA GLY A 60 -10.24 -3.47 -3.31
C GLY A 60 -10.46 -3.99 -1.89
N ASN A 61 -11.23 -5.07 -1.77
CA ASN A 61 -11.38 -5.82 -0.52
C ASN A 61 -10.93 -7.26 -0.73
N PHE A 62 -9.88 -7.66 -0.02
CA PHE A 62 -9.23 -8.95 -0.20
C PHE A 62 -9.43 -9.91 0.98
N ASN A 63 -10.50 -9.72 1.77
CA ASN A 63 -10.89 -10.69 2.80
C ASN A 63 -11.29 -12.03 2.16
N LYS A 64 -12.03 -12.00 1.05
CA LYS A 64 -12.55 -13.22 0.39
C LYS A 64 -12.03 -13.42 -1.03
N ILE A 65 -11.68 -12.35 -1.72
CA ILE A 65 -11.27 -12.35 -3.14
C ILE A 65 -9.77 -12.06 -3.21
N SER A 66 -9.04 -12.79 -4.06
CA SER A 66 -7.62 -12.53 -4.28
C SER A 66 -7.40 -11.30 -5.17
N PRO A 67 -6.34 -10.51 -4.93
CA PRO A 67 -5.90 -9.47 -5.87
C PRO A 67 -5.61 -10.06 -7.25
N THR A 68 -5.72 -9.23 -8.29
CA THR A 68 -5.38 -9.67 -9.64
C THR A 68 -3.87 -9.92 -9.77
N PRO A 69 -3.42 -10.83 -10.65
CA PRO A 69 -1.99 -11.01 -10.90
C PRO A 69 -1.28 -9.71 -11.30
N ALA A 70 -1.97 -8.84 -12.03
CA ALA A 70 -1.47 -7.52 -12.41
C ALA A 70 -1.21 -6.62 -11.18
N GLN A 71 -2.11 -6.63 -10.19
CA GLN A 71 -1.90 -5.90 -8.93
C GLN A 71 -0.67 -6.39 -8.17
N LEU A 72 -0.53 -7.72 -8.03
CA LEU A 72 0.60 -8.33 -7.33
C LEU A 72 1.92 -7.99 -8.04
N LYS A 73 1.94 -8.10 -9.38
CA LYS A 73 3.12 -7.78 -10.18
C LYS A 73 3.50 -6.30 -10.08
N ALA A 74 2.52 -5.40 -10.12
CA ALA A 74 2.75 -3.96 -9.95
C ALA A 74 3.38 -3.64 -8.59
N CYS A 75 2.93 -4.30 -7.52
CA CYS A 75 3.50 -4.13 -6.17
C CYS A 75 4.97 -4.57 -6.12
N GLN A 76 5.27 -5.74 -6.68
CA GLN A 76 6.64 -6.26 -6.71
C GLN A 76 7.58 -5.36 -7.52
N LEU A 77 7.12 -4.87 -8.68
CA LEU A 77 7.90 -3.92 -9.48
C LEU A 77 8.11 -2.60 -8.76
N LEU A 78 7.09 -2.10 -8.05
CA LEU A 78 7.19 -0.88 -7.24
C LEU A 78 8.21 -1.02 -6.11
N MET A 79 8.24 -2.16 -5.40
CA MET A 79 9.24 -2.41 -4.36
C MET A 79 10.65 -2.51 -4.94
N ALA A 80 10.82 -3.23 -6.05
CA ALA A 80 12.11 -3.31 -6.75
C ALA A 80 12.60 -1.93 -7.20
N GLU A 81 11.70 -1.08 -7.70
CA GLU A 81 12.00 0.29 -8.06
C GLU A 81 12.37 1.14 -6.83
N GLY A 82 11.70 0.94 -5.69
CA GLY A 82 12.05 1.57 -4.42
C GLY A 82 13.49 1.25 -3.98
N VAL A 83 13.92 -0.01 -4.12
CA VAL A 83 15.31 -0.41 -3.85
C VAL A 83 16.26 0.25 -4.84
N ARG A 84 15.95 0.21 -6.15
CA ARG A 84 16.78 0.82 -7.21
C ARG A 84 16.97 2.32 -6.99
N LEU A 85 15.93 3.02 -6.55
CA LEU A 85 15.95 4.45 -6.24
C LEU A 85 16.54 4.78 -4.87
N LYS A 86 16.99 3.77 -4.09
CA LYS A 86 17.45 3.90 -2.71
C LYS A 86 16.42 4.53 -1.76
N LYS A 87 15.14 4.35 -2.08
CA LYS A 87 13.99 4.75 -1.23
C LYS A 87 13.60 3.63 -0.26
N LEU A 88 13.93 2.40 -0.59
CA LEU A 88 13.89 1.23 0.30
C LEU A 88 15.31 0.70 0.47
N THR A 89 15.62 0.18 1.65
CA THR A 89 16.87 -0.57 1.87
C THR A 89 16.81 -1.90 1.14
N GLU A 90 17.97 -2.49 0.83
CA GLU A 90 18.01 -3.81 0.18
C GLU A 90 17.44 -4.92 1.08
N ASP A 91 17.48 -4.73 2.40
CA ASP A 91 17.01 -5.65 3.43
C ASP A 91 15.65 -5.25 4.04
N TYR A 92 14.87 -4.44 3.32
CA TYR A 92 13.56 -3.95 3.77
C TYR A 92 12.66 -5.10 4.26
N LYS A 93 11.65 -4.78 5.07
CA LYS A 93 10.67 -5.74 5.59
C LYS A 93 9.26 -5.44 5.10
N ILE A 94 8.51 -6.49 4.82
CA ILE A 94 7.13 -6.43 4.37
C ILE A 94 6.24 -6.79 5.56
N TYR A 95 5.33 -5.88 5.90
CA TYR A 95 4.33 -6.12 6.92
C TYR A 95 2.93 -6.00 6.29
N GLY A 96 2.07 -6.97 6.60
CA GLY A 96 0.64 -6.77 6.49
C GLY A 96 0.17 -5.77 7.54
N HIS A 97 -0.75 -4.89 7.20
CA HIS A 97 -1.22 -3.83 8.10
C HIS A 97 -1.69 -4.36 9.47
N ARG A 98 -2.35 -5.52 9.49
CA ARG A 98 -2.78 -6.28 10.67
C ARG A 98 -1.67 -6.71 11.63
N GLN A 99 -0.40 -6.76 11.19
CA GLN A 99 0.72 -7.09 12.07
C GLN A 99 1.13 -5.89 12.94
N LEU A 100 0.78 -4.67 12.51
CA LEU A 100 1.25 -3.43 13.13
C LEU A 100 0.16 -2.77 13.98
N ILE A 101 -1.10 -2.90 13.58
CA ILE A 101 -2.26 -2.38 14.31
C ILE A 101 -3.44 -3.36 14.24
N ALA A 102 -4.42 -3.19 15.14
CA ALA A 102 -5.64 -3.99 15.16
C ALA A 102 -6.57 -3.65 13.98
N THR A 103 -6.37 -4.32 12.84
CA THR A 103 -7.15 -4.15 11.61
C THR A 103 -7.25 -5.48 10.86
N GLU A 104 -8.28 -5.66 10.04
CA GLU A 104 -8.36 -6.76 9.08
C GLU A 104 -7.45 -6.54 7.86
N SER A 105 -7.05 -5.31 7.58
CA SER A 105 -6.19 -4.97 6.43
C SER A 105 -4.87 -5.77 6.47
N PRO A 106 -4.36 -6.31 5.35
CA PRO A 106 -4.77 -6.10 3.96
C PRO A 106 -5.85 -7.09 3.47
N GLY A 107 -6.48 -7.83 4.37
CA GLY A 107 -7.43 -8.90 4.10
C GLY A 107 -6.77 -10.26 3.92
N ASP A 108 -7.51 -11.34 4.23
CA ASP A 108 -6.93 -12.68 4.38
C ASP A 108 -6.27 -13.23 3.12
N LYS A 109 -6.87 -13.01 1.94
CA LYS A 109 -6.31 -13.50 0.68
C LYS A 109 -5.00 -12.79 0.35
N LEU A 110 -4.97 -11.46 0.43
CA LEU A 110 -3.75 -10.69 0.17
C LEU A 110 -2.69 -10.96 1.24
N TYR A 111 -3.06 -11.04 2.52
CA TYR A 111 -2.13 -11.36 3.61
C TYR A 111 -1.47 -12.73 3.42
N ASN A 112 -2.24 -13.75 3.03
CA ASN A 112 -1.70 -15.08 2.75
C ASN A 112 -0.74 -15.11 1.56
N ILE A 113 -0.91 -14.22 0.59
CA ILE A 113 -0.01 -14.10 -0.56
C ILE A 113 1.28 -13.39 -0.17
N ILE A 114 1.21 -12.22 0.49
CA ILE A 114 2.43 -11.46 0.82
C ILE A 114 3.32 -12.20 1.83
N LYS A 115 2.76 -13.09 2.65
CA LYS A 115 3.52 -14.01 3.52
C LYS A 115 4.50 -14.91 2.77
N THR A 116 4.26 -15.18 1.50
CA THR A 116 5.15 -16.02 0.68
C THR A 116 6.19 -15.21 -0.07
N TRP A 117 6.15 -13.88 0.02
CA TRP A 117 7.10 -13.02 -0.66
C TRP A 117 8.42 -12.99 0.10
N PRO A 118 9.55 -12.81 -0.61
CA PRO A 118 10.80 -12.41 0.02
C PRO A 118 10.56 -11.13 0.83
N HIS A 119 11.32 -10.96 1.92
CA HIS A 119 11.24 -9.80 2.82
C HIS A 119 10.04 -9.75 3.79
N PHE A 120 9.13 -10.74 3.81
CA PHE A 120 8.10 -10.83 4.86
C PHE A 120 8.67 -11.17 6.25
#